data_AF-A0A5A7NRR8-F1
#
_entry.id   AF-A0A5A7NRR8-F1
#
_cell.length_a   1.000
_cell.length_b   1.000
_cell.length_c   1.000
_cell.angle_alpha   90.00
_cell.angle_beta   90.00
_cell.angle_gamma   90.00
#
_symmetry.space_group_name_H-M   'P 1'
#
loop_
_entity.id
_entity.type
_entity.pdbx_description
1 polymer ?
#
loop_
_entity_poly.entity_id
_entity_poly.type
_entity_poly.pdbx_seq_one_letter_code
_entity_poly.pdbx_strand_id
1 'polypeptide(L)'
;MTITQTRATHARPGAPRAALRRLKKKAKRIHAHVLAAGLRLRNRFATASVLGETPVAVSLTSYGQRIGTVALAIESIARGRVRPRELILWLDDADAYAQLPPSLRRLQRRGLSIRLCDNLGPHTKYYPYLEATGEDGRLPLATADDDILYPRNWLFDLYRGYLEHPDAVNCHWASVVGVEEGGIAPYAGWARCRDTSASVAHFATGVSGVLYPPALLADLAARGRAFRAVCPSTDDIWLHWAALRTGTKVRQVAPRPRHFPLLPGTQEQTLLAGNVIGNGNDAVFSRLYTEQDVALLSRAREVSSLN
;
A
#
# COMPACT_ATOMS: atom_id res chain seq x y z
N MET A 1 55.91 -29.17 5.09
CA MET A 1 54.84 -28.29 5.63
C MET A 1 54.17 -27.60 4.45
N THR A 2 53.01 -28.09 4.02
CA THR A 2 52.28 -27.50 2.90
C THR A 2 50.83 -27.37 3.33
N ILE A 3 50.39 -26.13 3.58
CA ILE A 3 49.05 -25.81 4.04
C ILE A 3 48.12 -25.77 2.83
N THR A 4 47.13 -26.66 2.87
CA THR A 4 46.07 -26.82 1.87
C THR A 4 45.09 -25.64 1.95
N GLN A 5 44.92 -24.90 0.86
CA GLN A 5 43.84 -23.92 0.71
C GLN A 5 42.53 -24.63 0.33
N THR A 6 41.54 -24.60 1.22
CA THR A 6 40.19 -25.09 0.95
C THR A 6 39.38 -23.97 0.27
N ARG A 7 39.16 -24.09 -1.04
CA ARG A 7 38.20 -23.26 -1.79
C ARG A 7 36.77 -23.65 -1.40
N ALA A 8 36.03 -22.73 -0.76
CA ALA A 8 34.61 -22.86 -0.53
C ALA A 8 33.83 -22.75 -1.86
N THR A 9 33.09 -23.80 -2.20
CA THR A 9 32.21 -23.86 -3.37
C THR A 9 30.84 -23.24 -3.02
N HIS A 10 30.50 -22.12 -3.65
CA HIS A 10 29.13 -21.59 -3.61
C HIS A 10 28.18 -22.57 -4.32
N ALA A 11 27.36 -23.27 -3.54
CA ALA A 11 26.34 -24.18 -4.05
C ALA A 11 25.27 -23.41 -4.87
N ARG A 12 25.15 -23.73 -6.16
CA ARG A 12 24.05 -23.28 -7.01
C ARG A 12 22.72 -23.83 -6.46
N PRO A 13 21.63 -23.05 -6.43
CA PRO A 13 20.33 -23.54 -5.96
C PRO A 13 19.85 -24.72 -6.83
N GLY A 14 19.59 -25.87 -6.21
CA GLY A 14 19.23 -27.12 -6.91
C GLY A 14 18.02 -26.96 -7.85
N ALA A 15 18.17 -27.45 -9.08
CA ALA A 15 17.18 -27.46 -10.16
C ALA A 15 15.70 -27.74 -9.75
N PRO A 16 15.38 -28.70 -8.86
CA PRO A 16 13.99 -28.95 -8.45
C PRO A 16 13.32 -27.77 -7.72
N ARG A 17 14.06 -26.99 -6.92
CA ARG A 17 13.52 -25.80 -6.25
C ARG A 17 13.18 -24.69 -7.25
N ALA A 18 13.99 -24.54 -8.30
CA ALA A 18 13.74 -23.58 -9.37
C ALA A 18 12.51 -23.97 -10.22
N ALA A 19 12.35 -25.26 -10.54
CA ALA A 19 11.19 -25.77 -11.26
C ALA A 19 9.88 -25.57 -10.47
N LEU A 20 9.86 -25.93 -9.18
CA LEU A 20 8.71 -25.70 -8.30
C LEU A 20 8.34 -24.21 -8.20
N ARG A 21 9.34 -23.32 -8.11
CA ARG A 21 9.12 -21.87 -8.11
C ARG A 21 8.48 -21.38 -9.42
N ARG A 22 8.93 -21.90 -10.57
CA ARG A 22 8.35 -21.59 -11.89
C ARG A 22 6.90 -22.07 -11.99
N LEU A 23 6.60 -23.28 -11.53
CA LEU A 23 5.24 -23.82 -11.48
C LEU A 23 4.32 -22.98 -10.59
N LYS A 24 4.76 -22.63 -9.38
CA LYS A 24 4.01 -21.72 -8.48
C LYS A 24 3.74 -20.37 -9.13
N LYS A 25 4.71 -19.78 -9.83
CA LYS A 25 4.53 -18.52 -10.56
C LYS A 25 3.52 -18.66 -11.69
N LYS A 26 3.56 -19.76 -12.46
CA LYS A 26 2.60 -20.05 -13.53
C LYS A 26 1.19 -20.23 -12.98
N ALA A 27 1.03 -21.01 -11.90
CA ALA A 27 -0.26 -21.20 -11.23
C ALA A 27 -0.84 -19.87 -10.71
N LYS A 28 -0.01 -19.01 -10.07
CA LYS A 28 -0.44 -17.68 -9.61
C LYS A 28 -0.93 -16.80 -10.78
N ARG A 29 -0.25 -16.85 -11.93
CA ARG A 29 -0.67 -16.13 -13.15
C ARG A 29 -2.01 -16.64 -13.67
N ILE A 30 -2.16 -17.96 -13.84
CA ILE A 30 -3.42 -18.56 -14.30
C ILE A 30 -4.57 -18.17 -13.35
N HIS A 31 -4.34 -18.27 -12.05
CA HIS A 31 -5.32 -17.86 -11.04
C HIS A 31 -5.70 -16.38 -11.20
N ALA A 32 -4.73 -15.47 -11.39
CA ALA A 32 -5.01 -14.06 -11.60
C ALA A 32 -5.83 -13.80 -12.88
N HIS A 33 -5.58 -14.53 -13.97
CA HIS A 33 -6.37 -14.44 -15.20
C HIS A 33 -7.82 -14.92 -15.01
N VAL A 34 -8.02 -16.07 -14.35
CA VAL A 34 -9.35 -16.60 -14.03
C VAL A 34 -10.11 -15.61 -13.15
N LEU A 35 -9.42 -15.05 -12.15
CA LEU A 35 -9.99 -14.06 -11.25
C LEU A 35 -10.41 -12.79 -12.01
N ALA A 36 -9.54 -12.27 -12.87
CA ALA A 36 -9.82 -11.12 -13.72
C ALA A 36 -11.01 -11.38 -14.66
N ALA A 37 -11.12 -12.58 -15.25
CA ALA A 37 -12.26 -12.95 -16.08
C ALA A 37 -13.58 -12.93 -15.28
N GLY A 38 -13.60 -13.53 -14.08
CA GLY A 38 -14.77 -13.47 -13.19
C GLY A 38 -15.15 -12.04 -12.78
N LEU A 39 -14.15 -11.17 -12.56
CA LEU A 39 -14.38 -9.77 -12.24
C LEU A 39 -14.91 -8.97 -13.44
N ARG A 40 -14.50 -9.29 -14.67
CA ARG A 40 -15.09 -8.71 -15.90
C ARG A 40 -16.57 -9.09 -16.03
N LEU A 41 -16.91 -10.35 -15.78
CA LEU A 41 -18.30 -10.80 -15.78
C LEU A 41 -19.11 -10.09 -14.69
N ARG A 42 -18.58 -10.01 -13.46
CA ARG A 42 -19.20 -9.24 -12.38
C ARG A 42 -19.42 -7.78 -12.79
N ASN A 43 -18.42 -7.13 -13.37
CA ASN A 43 -18.55 -5.74 -13.83
C ASN A 43 -19.64 -5.56 -14.89
N ARG A 44 -19.86 -6.57 -15.73
CA ARG A 44 -20.88 -6.53 -16.78
C ARG A 44 -22.29 -6.75 -16.24
N PHE A 45 -22.46 -7.65 -15.26
CA PHE A 45 -23.78 -8.17 -14.89
C PHE A 45 -24.23 -7.85 -13.46
N ALA A 46 -23.32 -7.50 -12.54
CA ALA A 46 -23.70 -7.20 -11.17
C ALA A 46 -24.37 -5.83 -11.06
N THR A 47 -25.46 -5.78 -10.31
CA THR A 47 -26.24 -4.56 -10.01
C THR A 47 -26.03 -4.07 -8.57
N ALA A 48 -25.52 -4.92 -7.69
CA ALA A 48 -25.31 -4.60 -6.28
C ALA A 48 -24.35 -3.41 -6.09
N SER A 49 -24.67 -2.54 -5.14
CA SER A 49 -23.82 -1.41 -4.77
C SER A 49 -22.39 -1.84 -4.44
N VAL A 50 -21.42 -1.01 -4.80
CA VAL A 50 -20.01 -1.18 -4.38
C VAL A 50 -19.79 -0.72 -2.93
N LEU A 51 -20.75 0.00 -2.37
CA LEU A 51 -20.74 0.53 -1.01
C LEU A 51 -21.45 -0.39 -0.02
N GLY A 52 -21.20 -0.16 1.26
CA GLY A 52 -21.88 -0.79 2.38
C GLY A 52 -21.73 0.03 3.66
N GLU A 53 -22.03 -0.57 4.80
CA GLU A 53 -22.15 0.17 6.07
C GLU A 53 -20.83 0.40 6.81
N THR A 54 -19.73 -0.23 6.36
CA THR A 54 -18.44 -0.14 7.05
C THR A 54 -17.93 1.30 7.01
N PRO A 55 -17.75 1.98 8.16
CA PRO A 55 -17.39 3.39 8.26
C PRO A 55 -15.91 3.62 7.91
N VAL A 56 -15.54 3.30 6.67
CA VAL A 56 -14.20 3.45 6.10
C VAL A 56 -14.39 4.05 4.71
N ALA A 57 -13.57 5.03 4.39
CA ALA A 57 -13.38 5.48 3.01
C ALA A 57 -12.29 4.63 2.36
N VAL A 58 -12.53 4.14 1.15
CA VAL A 58 -11.49 3.51 0.33
C VAL A 58 -11.15 4.44 -0.83
N SER A 59 -9.87 4.76 -0.97
CA SER A 59 -9.36 5.67 -1.99
C SER A 59 -8.26 5.02 -2.81
N LEU A 60 -8.32 5.24 -4.12
CA LEU A 60 -7.32 4.79 -5.08
C LEU A 60 -7.17 5.83 -6.20
N THR A 61 -6.06 5.77 -6.91
CA THR A 61 -5.77 6.60 -8.08
C THR A 61 -5.45 5.72 -9.28
N SER A 62 -5.72 6.19 -10.50
CA SER A 62 -5.29 5.53 -11.73
C SER A 62 -4.98 6.54 -12.82
N TYR A 63 -4.09 6.17 -13.73
CA TYR A 63 -3.60 7.03 -14.80
C TYR A 63 -3.29 6.22 -16.08
N GLY A 64 -3.23 6.92 -17.21
CA GLY A 64 -2.88 6.35 -18.52
C GLY A 64 -3.61 5.05 -18.86
N GLN A 65 -2.87 4.04 -19.32
CA GLN A 65 -3.46 2.76 -19.75
C GLN A 65 -4.15 1.99 -18.61
N ARG A 66 -3.79 2.26 -17.36
CA ARG A 66 -4.35 1.56 -16.20
C ARG A 66 -5.83 1.89 -15.97
N ILE A 67 -6.30 3.05 -16.44
CA ILE A 67 -7.72 3.45 -16.40
C ILE A 67 -8.61 2.42 -17.12
N GLY A 68 -8.11 1.77 -18.17
CA GLY A 68 -8.83 0.69 -18.86
C GLY A 68 -9.00 -0.58 -18.02
N THR A 69 -8.19 -0.77 -16.98
CA THR A 69 -8.10 -2.00 -16.18
C THR A 69 -8.48 -1.85 -14.71
N VAL A 70 -8.42 -0.65 -14.14
CA VAL A 70 -8.67 -0.36 -12.71
C VAL A 70 -10.05 -0.81 -12.23
N ALA A 71 -11.04 -0.88 -13.14
CA ALA A 71 -12.34 -1.44 -12.83
C ALA A 71 -12.27 -2.85 -12.20
N LEU A 72 -11.26 -3.65 -12.54
CA LEU A 72 -11.08 -4.99 -11.96
C LEU A 72 -10.55 -4.94 -10.52
N ALA A 73 -9.64 -4.02 -10.20
CA ALA A 73 -9.21 -3.77 -8.82
C ALA A 73 -10.42 -3.34 -7.98
N ILE A 74 -11.22 -2.40 -8.49
CA ILE A 74 -12.44 -1.91 -7.82
C ILE A 74 -13.48 -3.02 -7.63
N GLU A 75 -13.73 -3.86 -8.64
CA GLU A 75 -14.64 -5.00 -8.48
C GLU A 75 -14.14 -6.01 -7.44
N SER A 76 -12.82 -6.17 -7.32
CA SER A 76 -12.23 -7.08 -6.34
C SER A 76 -12.46 -6.60 -4.91
N ILE A 77 -12.49 -5.28 -4.69
CA ILE A 77 -12.90 -4.62 -3.46
C ILE A 77 -14.42 -4.76 -3.26
N ALA A 78 -15.22 -4.46 -4.30
CA ALA A 78 -16.68 -4.46 -4.26
C ALA A 78 -17.33 -5.84 -4.06
N ARG A 79 -16.58 -6.94 -4.18
CA ARG A 79 -17.02 -8.30 -3.81
C ARG A 79 -16.55 -8.72 -2.41
N GLY A 80 -15.95 -7.79 -1.66
CA GLY A 80 -15.47 -8.00 -0.31
C GLY A 80 -16.55 -8.54 0.62
N ARG A 81 -16.12 -9.19 1.70
CA ARG A 81 -17.00 -9.62 2.80
C ARG A 81 -17.70 -8.41 3.43
N VAL A 82 -16.97 -7.30 3.52
CA VAL A 82 -17.50 -5.98 3.88
C VAL A 82 -17.21 -5.01 2.73
N ARG A 83 -18.00 -3.94 2.64
CA ARG A 83 -17.87 -2.89 1.62
C ARG A 83 -17.78 -1.54 2.32
N PRO A 84 -16.96 -0.62 1.79
CA PRO A 84 -16.74 0.66 2.44
C PRO A 84 -17.96 1.56 2.32
N ARG A 85 -18.05 2.56 3.20
CA ARG A 85 -19.06 3.63 3.13
C ARG A 85 -18.79 4.55 1.94
N GLU A 86 -17.52 4.76 1.62
CA GLU A 86 -17.09 5.53 0.46
C GLU A 86 -16.07 4.75 -0.34
N LEU A 87 -16.21 4.76 -1.67
CA LEU A 87 -15.22 4.20 -2.60
C LEU A 87 -14.93 5.24 -3.67
N ILE A 88 -13.70 5.71 -3.71
CA ILE A 88 -13.30 6.89 -4.49
C ILE A 88 -12.15 6.51 -5.43
N LEU A 89 -12.32 6.81 -6.71
CA LEU A 89 -11.26 6.77 -7.72
C LEU A 89 -10.90 8.20 -8.11
N TRP A 90 -9.63 8.56 -7.92
CA TRP A 90 -9.05 9.82 -8.38
C TRP A 90 -8.40 9.63 -9.74
N LEU A 91 -8.66 10.57 -10.65
CA LEU A 91 -8.03 10.68 -11.96
C LEU A 91 -7.34 12.03 -12.04
N ASP A 92 -6.15 12.07 -12.64
CA ASP A 92 -5.37 13.29 -12.88
C ASP A 92 -5.38 13.74 -14.35
N ASP A 93 -6.19 13.08 -15.16
CA ASP A 93 -6.37 13.30 -16.59
C ASP A 93 -7.82 13.72 -16.88
N ALA A 94 -7.98 14.96 -17.35
CA ALA A 94 -9.29 15.55 -17.64
C ALA A 94 -10.00 14.87 -18.82
N ASP A 95 -9.26 14.40 -19.83
CA ASP A 95 -9.83 13.72 -21.00
C ASP A 95 -10.32 12.33 -20.59
N ALA A 96 -9.53 11.61 -19.80
CA ALA A 96 -9.95 10.34 -19.23
C ALA A 96 -11.18 10.47 -18.32
N TYR A 97 -11.24 11.54 -17.53
CA TYR A 97 -12.39 11.86 -16.69
C TYR A 97 -13.64 12.17 -17.52
N ALA A 98 -13.52 12.94 -18.61
CA ALA A 98 -14.61 13.23 -19.53
C ALA A 98 -15.07 11.97 -20.30
N GLN A 99 -14.15 11.06 -20.59
CA GLN A 99 -14.39 9.88 -21.45
C GLN A 99 -14.19 8.55 -20.71
N LEU A 100 -14.86 8.40 -19.58
CA LEU A 100 -14.74 7.19 -18.75
C LEU A 100 -15.02 5.89 -19.55
N PRO A 101 -14.21 4.83 -19.40
CA PRO A 101 -14.54 3.54 -19.97
C PRO A 101 -15.91 3.01 -19.51
N PRO A 102 -16.62 2.21 -20.33
CA PRO A 102 -17.91 1.62 -19.93
C PRO A 102 -17.88 0.84 -18.62
N SER A 103 -16.72 0.27 -18.26
CA SER A 103 -16.49 -0.46 -17.01
C SER A 103 -16.54 0.46 -15.77
N LEU A 104 -15.98 1.67 -15.87
CA LEU A 104 -16.03 2.68 -14.81
C LEU A 104 -17.43 3.30 -14.70
N ARG A 105 -18.08 3.61 -15.83
CA ARG A 105 -19.48 4.07 -15.82
C ARG A 105 -20.44 3.07 -15.14
N ARG A 106 -20.18 1.76 -15.26
CA ARG A 106 -20.95 0.72 -14.54
C ARG A 106 -20.71 0.75 -13.04
N LEU A 107 -19.47 0.95 -12.61
CA LEU A 107 -19.13 1.07 -11.19
C LEU A 107 -19.68 2.36 -10.57
N GLN A 108 -19.64 3.48 -11.31
CA GLN A 108 -20.19 4.76 -10.87
C GLN A 108 -21.70 4.65 -10.61
N ARG A 109 -22.45 3.99 -11.51
CA ARG A 109 -23.87 3.67 -11.27
C ARG A 109 -24.13 2.78 -10.06
N ARG A 110 -23.12 2.06 -9.58
CA ARG A 110 -23.19 1.21 -8.38
C ARG A 110 -22.64 1.90 -7.13
N GLY A 111 -22.29 3.20 -7.20
CA GLY A 111 -21.87 4.01 -6.05
C GLY A 111 -20.38 4.37 -6.00
N LEU A 112 -19.57 3.99 -7.00
CA LEU A 112 -18.19 4.48 -7.08
C LEU A 112 -18.18 6.00 -7.32
N SER A 113 -17.51 6.77 -6.47
CA SER A 113 -17.19 8.17 -6.74
C SER A 113 -15.97 8.25 -7.64
N ILE A 114 -16.07 8.94 -8.77
CA ILE A 114 -14.92 9.22 -9.65
C ILE A 114 -14.73 10.74 -9.65
N ARG A 115 -13.51 11.19 -9.33
CA ARG A 115 -13.19 12.62 -9.16
C ARG A 115 -11.92 12.98 -9.90
N LEU A 116 -11.88 14.19 -10.46
CA LEU A 116 -10.69 14.78 -11.06
C LEU A 116 -9.87 15.49 -9.97
N CYS A 117 -8.54 15.40 -10.05
CA CYS A 117 -7.62 16.10 -9.15
C CYS A 117 -6.32 16.45 -9.85
N ASP A 118 -5.46 17.22 -9.18
CA ASP A 118 -4.08 17.42 -9.63
C ASP A 118 -3.28 16.12 -9.60
N ASN A 119 -2.30 16.00 -10.49
CA ASN A 119 -1.30 14.95 -10.38
C ASN A 119 -0.39 15.19 -9.16
N LEU A 120 -0.53 14.35 -8.15
CA LEU A 120 0.30 14.32 -6.94
C LEU A 120 1.19 13.08 -6.88
N GLY A 121 1.37 12.39 -8.01
CA GLY A 121 2.09 11.13 -8.08
C GLY A 121 1.47 10.08 -7.15
N PRO A 122 2.28 9.35 -6.37
CA PRO A 122 1.77 8.37 -5.40
C PRO A 122 0.86 8.99 -4.32
N HIS A 123 0.99 10.28 -4.01
CA HIS A 123 0.18 10.94 -2.99
C HIS A 123 -1.28 11.13 -3.39
N THR A 124 -1.62 10.99 -4.68
CA THR A 124 -3.00 11.07 -5.19
C THR A 124 -3.92 10.04 -4.54
N LYS A 125 -3.37 8.93 -4.00
CA LYS A 125 -4.17 7.89 -3.34
C LYS A 125 -4.84 8.35 -2.05
N TYR A 126 -4.32 9.39 -1.37
CA TYR A 126 -4.85 9.83 -0.07
C TYR A 126 -5.07 11.34 0.02
N TYR A 127 -4.19 12.15 -0.57
CA TYR A 127 -4.18 13.57 -0.27
C TYR A 127 -5.39 14.34 -0.84
N PRO A 128 -5.89 14.08 -2.06
CA PRO A 128 -7.11 14.70 -2.55
C PRO A 128 -8.34 14.40 -1.69
N TYR A 129 -8.38 13.23 -1.01
CA TYR A 129 -9.41 12.93 -0.03
C TYR A 129 -9.31 13.84 1.20
N LEU A 130 -8.10 14.18 1.65
CA LEU A 130 -7.89 15.13 2.75
C LEU A 130 -8.31 16.55 2.38
N GLU A 131 -8.05 16.98 1.14
CA GLU A 131 -8.50 18.30 0.67
C GLU A 131 -10.03 18.36 0.52
N ALA A 132 -10.66 17.26 0.09
CA ALA A 132 -12.09 17.22 -0.18
C ALA A 132 -12.95 16.93 1.07
N THR A 133 -12.36 16.39 2.14
CA THR A 133 -13.08 16.10 3.40
C THR A 133 -12.56 17.04 4.47
N GLY A 134 -13.45 17.82 5.10
CA GLY A 134 -13.08 18.67 6.24
C GLY A 134 -12.60 17.84 7.44
N GLU A 135 -12.26 18.50 8.54
CA GLU A 135 -11.85 17.82 9.78
C GLU A 135 -13.01 17.07 10.44
N ASP A 136 -14.22 17.64 10.40
CA ASP A 136 -15.41 17.05 11.00
C ASP A 136 -15.93 15.84 10.21
N GLY A 137 -16.13 14.71 10.91
CA GLY A 137 -16.73 13.51 10.34
C GLY A 137 -15.83 12.69 9.42
N ARG A 138 -14.52 12.95 9.38
CA ARG A 138 -13.57 12.21 8.55
C ARG A 138 -13.51 10.72 8.91
N LEU A 139 -13.86 9.86 7.94
CA LEU A 139 -13.73 8.41 8.09
C LEU A 139 -12.25 7.99 8.10
N PRO A 140 -11.90 6.87 8.78
CA PRO A 140 -10.63 6.20 8.53
C PRO A 140 -10.50 5.88 7.03
N LEU A 141 -9.29 6.05 6.50
CA LEU A 141 -9.02 5.96 5.07
C LEU A 141 -8.19 4.72 4.76
N ALA A 142 -8.73 3.82 3.96
CA ALA A 142 -7.99 2.72 3.35
C ALA A 142 -7.50 3.10 1.95
N THR A 143 -6.20 3.02 1.70
CA THR A 143 -5.62 3.21 0.37
C THR A 143 -5.55 1.89 -0.39
N ALA A 144 -5.72 1.96 -1.71
CA ALA A 144 -5.61 0.81 -2.61
C ALA A 144 -4.89 1.19 -3.91
N ASP A 145 -4.34 0.17 -4.56
CA ASP A 145 -3.61 0.24 -5.83
C ASP A 145 -4.53 -0.18 -6.98
N ASP A 146 -4.35 0.45 -8.13
CA ASP A 146 -5.16 0.21 -9.33
C ASP A 146 -4.84 -1.09 -10.07
N ASP A 147 -3.76 -1.77 -9.66
CA ASP A 147 -3.23 -2.97 -10.28
C ASP A 147 -3.27 -4.21 -9.37
N ILE A 148 -3.95 -4.15 -8.21
CA ILE A 148 -4.08 -5.28 -7.28
C ILE A 148 -5.47 -5.91 -7.32
N LEU A 149 -5.52 -7.25 -7.33
CA LEU A 149 -6.73 -8.03 -7.16
C LEU A 149 -6.89 -8.44 -5.68
N TYR A 150 -7.75 -7.72 -4.97
CA TYR A 150 -7.96 -7.88 -3.54
C TYR A 150 -8.77 -9.15 -3.20
N PRO A 151 -8.38 -9.88 -2.12
CA PRO A 151 -9.16 -10.99 -1.60
C PRO A 151 -10.41 -10.47 -0.87
N ARG A 152 -11.40 -11.35 -0.68
CA ARG A 152 -12.68 -10.97 -0.07
C ARG A 152 -12.55 -10.42 1.36
N ASN A 153 -11.55 -10.84 2.12
CA ASN A 153 -11.32 -10.36 3.48
C ASN A 153 -10.44 -9.11 3.56
N TRP A 154 -10.04 -8.52 2.44
CA TRP A 154 -9.08 -7.41 2.41
C TRP A 154 -9.46 -6.24 3.33
N LEU A 155 -10.63 -5.62 3.09
CA LEU A 155 -11.12 -4.51 3.90
C LEU A 155 -11.58 -4.97 5.28
N PHE A 156 -12.10 -6.20 5.39
CA PHE A 156 -12.53 -6.78 6.66
C PHE A 156 -11.36 -6.87 7.65
N ASP A 157 -10.20 -7.38 7.20
CA ASP A 157 -9.01 -7.52 8.04
C ASP A 157 -8.45 -6.14 8.46
N LEU A 158 -8.43 -5.16 7.54
CA LEU A 158 -8.03 -3.77 7.84
C LEU A 158 -8.96 -3.13 8.88
N TYR A 159 -10.27 -3.23 8.65
CA TYR A 159 -11.26 -2.62 9.53
C TYR A 159 -11.33 -3.30 10.90
N ARG A 160 -11.20 -4.63 10.96
CA ARG A 160 -11.09 -5.34 12.25
C ARG A 160 -9.85 -4.87 13.02
N GLY A 161 -8.71 -4.72 12.35
CA GLY A 161 -7.50 -4.19 12.97
C GLY A 161 -7.67 -2.76 13.48
N TYR A 162 -8.42 -1.92 12.75
CA TYR A 162 -8.79 -0.58 13.20
C TYR A 162 -9.71 -0.59 14.42
N LEU A 163 -10.69 -1.50 14.49
CA LEU A 163 -11.54 -1.62 15.68
C LEU A 163 -10.75 -2.06 16.92
N GLU A 164 -9.73 -2.90 16.75
CA GLU A 164 -8.82 -3.32 17.83
C GLU A 164 -7.84 -2.21 18.24
N HIS A 165 -7.38 -1.41 17.28
CA HIS A 165 -6.37 -0.36 17.45
C HIS A 165 -6.74 0.89 16.62
N PRO A 166 -7.70 1.72 17.09
CA PRO A 166 -8.25 2.83 16.31
C PRO A 166 -7.29 4.02 16.17
N ASP A 167 -6.24 4.05 16.99
CA ASP A 167 -5.17 5.05 17.01
C ASP A 167 -3.94 4.62 16.19
N ALA A 168 -3.98 3.45 15.54
CA ALA A 168 -2.86 2.89 14.79
C ALA A 168 -3.14 2.80 13.28
N VAL A 169 -2.08 2.88 12.49
CA VAL A 169 -2.10 2.51 11.07
C VAL A 169 -2.15 0.99 10.96
N ASN A 170 -3.15 0.48 10.25
CA ASN A 170 -3.37 -0.95 10.06
C ASN A 170 -3.03 -1.33 8.61
N CYS A 171 -2.10 -2.25 8.38
CA CYS A 171 -1.64 -2.60 7.02
C CYS A 171 -1.53 -4.11 6.78
N HIS A 172 -1.52 -4.51 5.50
CA HIS A 172 -1.28 -5.91 5.12
C HIS A 172 0.20 -6.28 4.99
N TRP A 173 1.08 -5.27 4.89
CA TRP A 173 2.51 -5.45 4.76
C TRP A 173 3.25 -4.36 5.52
N ALA A 174 4.01 -4.77 6.54
CA ALA A 174 4.98 -3.90 7.21
C ALA A 174 6.41 -4.45 7.16
N SER A 175 7.36 -3.54 7.08
CA SER A 175 8.77 -3.77 7.41
C SER A 175 9.07 -3.20 8.80
N VAL A 176 10.21 -3.55 9.38
CA VAL A 176 10.74 -2.94 10.61
C VAL A 176 11.89 -2.04 10.20
N VAL A 177 11.78 -0.75 10.52
CA VAL A 177 12.80 0.26 10.20
C VAL A 177 14.12 -0.15 10.83
N GLY A 178 15.15 -0.30 10.00
CA GLY A 178 16.51 -0.52 10.47
C GLY A 178 17.12 0.80 10.93
N VAL A 179 17.88 0.76 12.03
CA VAL A 179 18.65 1.88 12.55
C VAL A 179 20.05 1.36 12.85
N GLU A 180 21.05 2.13 12.43
CA GLU A 180 22.49 1.87 12.57
C GLU A 180 23.19 3.14 13.12
N GLU A 181 24.48 3.03 13.42
CA GLU A 181 25.28 4.17 13.84
C GLU A 181 25.32 5.21 12.70
N GLY A 182 24.77 6.40 12.94
CA GLY A 182 24.68 7.47 11.94
C GLY A 182 23.32 7.64 11.26
N GLY A 183 22.30 6.83 11.57
CA GLY A 183 20.92 7.09 11.13
C GLY A 183 20.09 5.87 10.79
N ILE A 184 19.13 6.06 9.89
CA ILE A 184 18.30 4.99 9.36
C ILE A 184 19.15 4.08 8.45
N ALA A 185 19.10 2.78 8.71
CA ALA A 185 19.82 1.79 7.92
C ALA A 185 19.26 1.69 6.49
N PRO A 186 20.04 1.19 5.52
CA PRO A 186 19.59 1.07 4.13
C PRO A 186 18.27 0.29 3.99
N TYR A 187 17.31 0.86 3.26
CA TYR A 187 15.94 0.34 3.12
C TYR A 187 15.89 -1.12 2.65
N ALA A 188 16.80 -1.51 1.74
CA ALA A 188 16.88 -2.87 1.21
C ALA A 188 17.21 -3.94 2.28
N GLY A 189 17.85 -3.54 3.38
CA GLY A 189 18.25 -4.41 4.48
C GLY A 189 17.19 -4.61 5.57
N TRP A 190 16.08 -3.88 5.52
CA TRP A 190 15.09 -3.89 6.58
C TRP A 190 14.43 -5.26 6.76
N ALA A 191 14.24 -5.65 8.03
CA ALA A 191 13.53 -6.86 8.37
C ALA A 191 12.05 -6.74 8.03
N ARG A 192 11.39 -7.87 7.74
CA ARG A 192 9.93 -7.91 7.62
C ARG A 192 9.30 -8.02 8.99
N CYS A 193 8.18 -7.34 9.22
CA CYS A 193 7.35 -7.56 10.41
C CYS A 193 6.79 -9.00 10.37
N ARG A 194 6.85 -9.69 11.52
CA ARG A 194 6.48 -11.12 11.66
C ARG A 194 5.40 -11.39 12.70
N ASP A 195 4.81 -10.32 13.22
CA ASP A 195 3.75 -10.35 14.21
C ASP A 195 2.69 -9.30 13.87
N THR A 196 1.83 -8.99 14.83
CA THR A 196 0.71 -8.04 14.72
C THR A 196 0.78 -6.92 15.75
N SER A 197 1.93 -6.78 16.42
CA SER A 197 2.16 -5.74 17.42
C SER A 197 2.21 -4.37 16.75
N ALA A 198 1.82 -3.35 17.50
CA ALA A 198 1.88 -1.97 17.06
C ALA A 198 3.19 -1.34 17.52
N SER A 199 3.93 -0.73 16.59
CA SER A 199 5.19 -0.04 16.89
C SER A 199 5.37 1.17 15.99
N VAL A 200 6.04 2.20 16.51
CA VAL A 200 6.49 3.35 15.70
C VAL A 200 7.67 2.98 14.79
N ALA A 201 8.33 1.84 15.03
CA ALA A 201 9.38 1.31 14.18
C ALA A 201 8.85 0.43 13.04
N HIS A 202 7.52 0.23 12.96
CA HIS A 202 6.90 -0.50 11.85
C HIS A 202 6.62 0.44 10.69
N PHE A 203 7.03 0.05 9.49
CA PHE A 203 6.86 0.80 8.26
C PHE A 203 5.85 0.12 7.34
N ALA A 204 4.69 0.73 7.14
CA ALA A 204 3.71 0.26 6.17
C ALA A 204 4.22 0.55 4.75
N THR A 205 4.52 -0.49 3.96
CA THR A 205 5.22 -0.35 2.67
C THR A 205 4.35 0.19 1.53
N GLY A 206 3.17 0.75 1.82
CA GLY A 206 2.26 1.33 0.84
C GLY A 206 1.63 0.36 -0.16
N VAL A 207 1.86 -0.96 -0.04
CA VAL A 207 1.37 -2.01 -0.97
C VAL A 207 0.32 -2.88 -0.29
N SER A 208 -0.60 -3.46 -1.08
CA SER A 208 -1.66 -4.37 -0.61
C SER A 208 -2.70 -3.68 0.31
N GLY A 209 -2.62 -2.37 0.46
CA GLY A 209 -3.56 -1.54 1.19
C GLY A 209 -3.19 -1.31 2.66
N VAL A 210 -3.45 -0.08 3.07
CA VAL A 210 -3.15 0.47 4.40
C VAL A 210 -4.35 1.31 4.84
N LEU A 211 -4.76 1.16 6.10
CA LEU A 211 -5.83 1.93 6.72
C LEU A 211 -5.23 2.91 7.73
N TYR A 212 -5.49 4.19 7.52
CA TYR A 212 -4.99 5.31 8.32
C TYR A 212 -6.10 5.85 9.24
N PRO A 213 -5.80 6.08 10.52
CA PRO A 213 -6.79 6.59 11.48
C PRO A 213 -7.05 8.10 11.29
N PRO A 214 -8.26 8.60 11.63
CA PRO A 214 -8.62 10.00 11.41
C PRO A 214 -7.64 11.02 12.01
N ALA A 215 -7.07 10.74 13.18
CA ALA A 215 -6.09 11.63 13.83
C ALA A 215 -4.82 11.85 12.98
N LEU A 216 -4.27 10.79 12.38
CA LEU A 216 -3.13 10.90 11.47
C LEU A 216 -3.53 11.61 10.17
N LEU A 217 -4.74 11.37 9.68
CA LEU A 217 -5.24 12.06 8.48
C LEU A 217 -5.39 13.58 8.71
N ALA A 218 -5.80 14.00 9.90
CA ALA A 218 -5.86 15.42 10.27
C ALA A 218 -4.47 16.07 10.30
N ASP A 219 -3.49 15.41 10.92
CA ASP A 219 -2.09 15.88 10.91
C ASP A 219 -1.53 15.98 9.48
N LEU A 220 -1.79 14.98 8.63
CA LEU A 220 -1.40 15.01 7.22
C LEU A 220 -2.06 16.15 6.43
N ALA A 221 -3.32 16.47 6.71
CA ALA A 221 -4.02 17.59 6.09
C ALA A 221 -3.41 18.93 6.52
N ALA A 222 -3.10 19.10 7.81
CA ALA A 222 -2.47 20.30 8.36
C ALA A 222 -1.06 20.57 7.77
N ARG A 223 -0.33 19.51 7.39
CA ARG A 223 0.97 19.61 6.69
C ARG A 223 0.85 20.02 5.22
N GLY A 224 -0.35 20.02 4.66
CA GLY A 224 -0.63 20.43 3.29
C GLY A 224 0.18 19.65 2.25
N ARG A 225 0.60 20.35 1.19
CA ARG A 225 1.34 19.79 0.06
C ARG A 225 2.88 19.76 0.25
N ALA A 226 3.38 19.88 1.48
CA ALA A 226 4.82 19.93 1.77
C ALA A 226 5.60 18.70 1.25
N PHE A 227 4.93 17.56 1.13
CA PHE A 227 5.49 16.34 0.52
C PHE A 227 6.03 16.56 -0.90
N ARG A 228 5.51 17.53 -1.67
CA ARG A 228 5.98 17.81 -3.03
C ARG A 228 7.46 18.21 -3.07
N ALA A 229 7.95 18.89 -2.03
CA ALA A 229 9.33 19.36 -1.97
C ALA A 229 10.30 18.29 -1.45
N VAL A 230 9.84 17.44 -0.52
CA VAL A 230 10.73 16.53 0.22
C VAL A 230 10.61 15.08 -0.24
N CYS A 231 9.42 14.67 -0.65
CA CYS A 231 9.05 13.26 -0.81
C CYS A 231 8.14 13.01 -2.03
N PRO A 232 8.36 13.62 -3.22
CA PRO A 232 7.34 13.67 -4.29
C PRO A 232 6.94 12.31 -4.88
N SER A 233 7.77 11.27 -4.72
CA SER A 233 7.61 9.96 -5.36
C SER A 233 7.54 8.79 -4.38
N THR A 234 7.51 9.04 -3.08
CA THR A 234 7.61 8.01 -2.02
C THR A 234 6.64 8.30 -0.88
N ASP A 235 5.33 8.20 -1.18
CA ASP A 235 4.29 8.59 -0.23
C ASP A 235 4.32 7.79 1.08
N ASP A 236 4.71 6.52 1.02
CA ASP A 236 4.88 5.64 2.18
C ASP A 236 5.91 6.19 3.20
N ILE A 237 7.01 6.79 2.73
CA ILE A 237 8.01 7.45 3.57
C ILE A 237 7.41 8.69 4.26
N TRP A 238 6.68 9.52 3.51
CA TRP A 238 6.01 10.70 4.08
C TRP A 238 4.97 10.33 5.13
N LEU A 239 4.13 9.32 4.83
CA LEU A 239 3.07 8.85 5.71
C LEU A 239 3.64 8.23 7.00
N HIS A 240 4.72 7.46 6.90
CA HIS A 240 5.40 6.94 8.08
C HIS A 240 6.04 8.05 8.91
N TRP A 241 6.72 9.01 8.29
CA TRP A 241 7.33 10.12 9.01
C TRP A 241 6.29 10.93 9.80
N ALA A 242 5.14 11.22 9.19
CA ALA A 242 4.02 11.87 9.89
C ALA A 242 3.55 11.02 11.08
N ALA A 243 3.35 9.70 10.87
CA ALA A 243 2.95 8.79 11.93
C ALA A 243 3.96 8.73 13.09
N LEU A 244 5.26 8.73 12.81
CA LEU A 244 6.32 8.78 13.82
C LEU A 244 6.22 10.07 14.64
N ARG A 245 6.04 11.21 13.97
CA ARG A 245 5.97 12.55 14.60
C ARG A 245 4.73 12.74 15.46
N THR A 246 3.63 12.05 15.17
CA THR A 246 2.40 12.04 15.98
C THR A 246 2.38 10.92 17.02
N GLY A 247 3.40 10.06 17.07
CA GLY A 247 3.41 8.86 17.90
C GLY A 247 2.42 7.77 17.47
N THR A 248 1.80 7.92 16.29
CA THR A 248 0.88 6.95 15.70
C THR A 248 1.65 5.68 15.34
N LYS A 249 1.32 4.58 16.00
CA LYS A 249 1.97 3.28 15.74
C LYS A 249 1.46 2.66 14.45
N VAL A 250 2.28 1.80 13.85
CA VAL A 250 1.92 1.00 12.68
C VAL A 250 1.89 -0.48 13.07
N ARG A 251 0.92 -1.22 12.52
CA ARG A 251 0.80 -2.66 12.73
C ARG A 251 0.36 -3.41 11.48
N GLN A 252 0.75 -4.68 11.41
CA GLN A 252 0.25 -5.61 10.41
C GLN A 252 -1.00 -6.33 10.91
N VAL A 253 -2.00 -6.53 10.05
CA VAL A 253 -3.27 -7.20 10.41
C VAL A 253 -3.18 -8.73 10.50
N ALA A 254 -2.01 -9.29 10.17
CA ALA A 254 -1.70 -10.71 10.27
C ALA A 254 -0.21 -10.91 10.54
N PRO A 255 0.25 -12.05 11.08
CA PRO A 255 1.68 -12.27 11.40
C PRO A 255 2.63 -12.34 10.20
N ARG A 256 2.12 -12.39 8.97
CA ARG A 256 2.98 -12.45 7.77
C ARG A 256 2.51 -11.43 6.73
N PRO A 257 3.45 -10.74 6.07
CA PRO A 257 3.11 -9.80 5.01
C PRO A 257 2.41 -10.51 3.87
N ARG A 258 1.35 -9.87 3.36
CA ARG A 258 0.51 -10.43 2.30
C ARG A 258 0.72 -9.67 0.99
N HIS A 259 1.21 -10.37 -0.03
CA HIS A 259 1.27 -9.87 -1.40
C HIS A 259 0.10 -10.44 -2.21
N PHE A 260 -0.85 -9.59 -2.58
CA PHE A 260 -2.00 -10.04 -3.37
C PHE A 260 -1.64 -10.24 -4.86
N PRO A 261 -2.48 -10.94 -5.64
CA PRO A 261 -2.27 -11.07 -7.07
C PRO A 261 -2.32 -9.71 -7.76
N LEU A 262 -1.36 -9.45 -8.64
CA LEU A 262 -1.38 -8.27 -9.51
C LEU A 262 -2.25 -8.55 -10.74
N LEU A 263 -2.85 -7.50 -11.29
CA LEU A 263 -3.59 -7.53 -12.53
C LEU A 263 -2.66 -7.97 -13.67
N PRO A 264 -3.07 -8.96 -14.49
CA PRO A 264 -2.26 -9.36 -15.62
C PRO A 264 -2.11 -8.22 -16.64
N GLY A 265 -0.88 -7.92 -17.05
CA GLY A 265 -0.57 -6.91 -18.07
C GLY A 265 -0.25 -5.51 -17.53
N THR A 266 -0.40 -5.24 -16.23
CA THR A 266 -0.11 -3.92 -15.65
C THR A 266 1.35 -3.74 -15.22
N GLN A 267 2.14 -4.82 -15.22
CA GLN A 267 3.54 -4.83 -14.73
C GLN A 267 4.56 -4.26 -15.72
N GLU A 268 4.19 -4.06 -17.00
CA GLU A 268 5.13 -3.55 -18.01
C GLU A 268 5.55 -2.09 -17.74
N GLN A 269 4.82 -1.37 -16.88
CA GLN A 269 5.09 0.01 -16.45
C GLN A 269 5.16 0.11 -14.92
N THR A 270 6.08 -0.63 -14.29
CA THR A 270 6.23 -0.55 -12.82
C THR A 270 7.29 0.47 -12.42
N LEU A 271 6.93 1.40 -11.52
CA LEU A 271 7.82 2.37 -10.85
C LEU A 271 9.03 1.70 -10.13
N LEU A 272 8.98 0.37 -9.93
CA LEU A 272 10.06 -0.45 -9.39
C LEU A 272 11.37 -0.36 -10.18
N ALA A 273 11.34 -0.01 -11.47
CA ALA A 273 12.58 0.12 -12.26
C ALA A 273 13.40 1.37 -11.90
N GLY A 274 12.75 2.45 -11.43
CA GLY A 274 13.44 3.72 -11.13
C GLY A 274 13.91 3.84 -9.68
N ASN A 275 13.06 3.50 -8.71
CA ASN A 275 13.29 3.89 -7.30
C ASN A 275 14.19 2.92 -6.51
N VAL A 276 14.26 1.64 -6.89
CA VAL A 276 15.05 0.62 -6.16
C VAL A 276 16.49 0.51 -6.68
N ILE A 277 16.75 0.93 -7.92
CA ILE A 277 18.06 0.77 -8.57
C ILE A 277 19.01 1.95 -8.26
N GLY A 278 18.51 3.07 -7.73
CA GLY A 278 19.38 4.16 -7.31
C GLY A 278 18.89 4.85 -6.06
N ASN A 279 19.26 4.34 -4.86
CA ASN A 279 19.26 4.98 -3.52
C ASN A 279 18.18 6.03 -3.18
N GLY A 280 17.05 6.07 -3.89
CA GLY A 280 16.12 7.20 -3.86
C GLY A 280 15.39 7.26 -2.53
N ASN A 281 14.94 6.10 -2.05
CA ASN A 281 14.33 5.98 -0.74
C ASN A 281 15.31 6.38 0.39
N ASP A 282 16.56 5.89 0.34
CA ASP A 282 17.57 6.17 1.36
C ASP A 282 17.95 7.67 1.41
N ALA A 283 18.01 8.34 0.25
CA ALA A 283 18.22 9.77 0.17
C ALA A 283 17.04 10.57 0.76
N VAL A 284 15.80 10.11 0.56
CA VAL A 284 14.62 10.73 1.17
C VAL A 284 14.63 10.52 2.69
N PHE A 285 14.94 9.31 3.18
CA PHE A 285 15.06 9.05 4.62
C PHE A 285 16.08 9.98 5.28
N SER A 286 17.27 10.11 4.68
CA SER A 286 18.35 10.95 5.20
C SER A 286 18.00 12.44 5.24
N ARG A 287 17.15 12.91 4.32
CA ARG A 287 16.72 14.31 4.27
C ARG A 287 15.54 14.60 5.19
N LEU A 288 14.60 13.67 5.29
CA LEU A 288 13.32 13.87 5.98
C LEU A 288 13.39 13.58 7.48
N TYR A 289 14.16 12.58 7.90
CA TYR A 289 14.24 12.15 9.29
C TYR A 289 15.36 12.86 10.02
N THR A 290 15.06 13.43 11.18
CA THR A 290 16.05 14.10 12.02
C THR A 290 16.67 13.16 13.04
N GLU A 291 17.73 13.59 13.73
CA GLU A 291 18.34 12.81 14.82
C GLU A 291 17.33 12.44 15.92
N GLN A 292 16.36 13.32 16.20
CA GLN A 292 15.28 13.04 17.14
C GLN A 292 14.38 11.89 16.66
N ASP A 293 14.08 11.84 15.35
CA ASP A 293 13.29 10.74 14.76
C ASP A 293 14.04 9.42 14.87
N VAL A 294 15.34 9.43 14.57
CA VAL A 294 16.21 8.27 14.69
C VAL A 294 16.25 7.78 16.15
N ALA A 295 16.38 8.68 17.12
CA ALA A 295 16.38 8.33 18.53
C ALA A 295 15.06 7.67 18.99
N LEU A 296 13.90 8.15 18.48
CA LEU A 296 12.60 7.52 18.75
C LEU A 296 12.54 6.10 18.19
N LEU A 297 13.04 5.90 16.96
CA LEU A 297 13.08 4.59 16.32
C LEU A 297 14.01 3.61 17.07
N SER A 298 15.18 4.05 17.51
CA SER A 298 16.12 3.23 18.31
C SER A 298 15.48 2.73 19.59
N ARG A 299 14.87 3.63 20.38
CA ARG A 299 14.21 3.28 21.66
C ARG A 299 13.08 2.28 21.46
N ALA A 300 12.28 2.46 20.41
CA ALA A 300 11.18 1.54 20.10
C ALA A 300 11.67 0.12 19.78
N ARG A 301 12.84 -0.02 19.15
CA ARG A 301 13.42 -1.32 18.83
C ARG A 301 13.99 -2.05 20.05
N GLU A 302 14.60 -1.33 20.98
CA GLU A 302 15.12 -1.90 22.23
C GLU A 302 13.98 -2.54 23.04
N VAL A 303 12.85 -1.84 23.18
CA VAL A 303 11.67 -2.35 23.88
C VAL A 303 11.08 -3.59 23.21
N SER A 304 11.11 -3.68 21.88
CA SER A 304 10.66 -4.86 21.14
C SER A 304 11.63 -6.04 21.22
N SER A 305 12.91 -5.83 21.55
CA SER A 305 13.90 -6.90 21.69
C SER A 305 13.92 -7.56 23.07
N LEU A 306 13.30 -6.92 24.07
CA LEU A 306 13.23 -7.37 25.46
C LEU A 306 11.95 -8.15 25.80
N ASN A 307 10.96 -8.15 24.90
CA ASN A 307 9.67 -8.84 25.04
C ASN A 307 9.55 -10.01 24.05
#